data_AF-D6YSE2-F1
#
_entry.id   AF-D6YSE2-F1
#
_cell.length_a   1.000
_cell.length_b   1.000
_cell.length_c   1.000
_cell.angle_alpha   90.00
_cell.angle_beta   90.00
_cell.angle_gamma   90.00
#
_symmetry.space_group_name_H-M   'P 1'
#
loop_
_entity.id
_entity.type
_entity.pdbx_description
1 polymer ?
#
loop_
_entity_poly.entity_id
_entity_poly.type
_entity_poly.pdbx_seq_one_letter_code
_entity_poly.pdbx_strand_id
1 'polypeptide(L)'
;MSLEADHNTVLANERTYAAWVRTGLTALATGLGVERFLGGVIPDPVIRAISMSLLLFSVLSFILGAQRYVHVGAIVSKNTKAGAPIPLILLLSILLVLVALLAVIGVWL
;
A
#
# COMPACT_ATOMS: atom_id res chain seq x y z
N MET A 1 1.40 33.73 8.22
CA MET A 1 1.10 32.63 9.17
C MET A 1 0.30 31.47 8.54
N SER A 2 -0.46 31.65 7.44
CA SER A 2 -1.24 30.56 6.81
C SER A 2 -0.43 29.55 5.97
N LEU A 3 0.67 29.98 5.34
CA LEU A 3 1.45 29.10 4.43
C LEU A 3 2.20 27.96 5.15
N GLU A 4 2.64 28.16 6.39
CA GLU A 4 3.29 27.12 7.20
C GLU A 4 2.31 26.05 7.68
N ALA A 5 1.06 26.43 7.97
CA ALA A 5 0.02 25.48 8.35
C ALA A 5 -0.27 24.52 7.20
N ASP A 6 -0.43 25.04 5.98
CA ASP A 6 -0.69 24.22 4.78
C ASP A 6 0.48 23.27 4.49
N HIS A 7 1.73 23.73 4.60
CA HIS A 7 2.91 22.88 4.38
C HIS A 7 3.01 21.70 5.35
N ASN A 8 2.73 21.93 6.64
CA ASN A 8 2.78 20.88 7.66
C ASN A 8 1.71 19.79 7.46
N THR A 9 0.52 20.16 6.96
CA THR A 9 -0.55 19.19 6.66
C THR A 9 -0.18 18.25 5.51
N VAL A 10 0.49 18.78 4.47
CA VAL A 10 0.99 17.97 3.34
C VAL A 10 2.04 16.97 3.80
N LEU A 11 3.04 17.43 4.57
CA LEU A 11 4.09 16.54 5.10
C LEU A 11 3.53 15.44 6.00
N ALA A 12 2.50 15.73 6.79
CA ALA A 12 1.81 14.73 7.60
C ALA A 12 1.08 13.68 6.74
N ASN A 13 0.47 14.10 5.62
CA ASN A 13 -0.16 13.20 4.67
C ASN A 13 0.85 12.28 3.97
N GLU A 14 2.00 12.83 3.54
CA GLU A 14 3.08 12.04 2.93
C GLU A 14 3.63 10.96 3.87
N ARG A 15 3.85 11.30 5.16
CA ARG A 15 4.27 10.31 6.17
C ARG A 15 3.23 9.22 6.38
N THR A 16 1.95 9.58 6.39
CA THR A 16 0.85 8.63 6.54
C THR A 16 0.82 7.67 5.35
N TYR A 17 0.93 8.20 4.12
CA TYR A 17 1.02 7.39 2.92
C TYR A 17 2.24 6.46 2.93
N ALA A 18 3.42 6.97 3.28
CA ALA A 18 4.63 6.17 3.37
C ALA A 18 4.50 5.05 4.42
N ALA A 19 3.80 5.30 5.53
CA ALA A 19 3.50 4.27 6.52
C ALA A 19 2.61 3.16 5.96
N TRP A 20 1.54 3.51 5.22
CA TRP A 20 0.65 2.54 4.55
C TRP A 20 1.36 1.72 3.48
N VAL A 21 2.19 2.36 2.66
CA VAL A 21 2.99 1.66 1.64
C VAL A 21 3.97 0.69 2.31
N ARG A 22 4.63 1.11 3.39
CA ARG A 22 5.56 0.25 4.12
C ARG A 22 4.86 -0.98 4.69
N THR A 23 3.72 -0.82 5.36
CA THR A 23 2.97 -1.96 5.90
C THR A 23 2.48 -2.90 4.80
N GLY A 24 2.03 -2.34 3.67
CA GLY A 24 1.64 -3.13 2.49
C GLY A 24 2.80 -3.93 1.90
N LEU A 25 3.98 -3.32 1.74
CA LEU A 25 5.19 -4.01 1.23
C LEU A 25 5.66 -5.12 2.18
N THR A 26 5.68 -4.87 3.48
CA THR A 26 6.02 -5.90 4.46
C THR A 26 5.05 -7.08 4.38
N ALA A 27 3.74 -6.81 4.34
CA ALA A 27 2.73 -7.86 4.20
C ALA A 27 2.89 -8.65 2.90
N LEU A 28 3.21 -7.97 1.78
CA LEU A 28 3.46 -8.62 0.48
C LEU A 28 4.67 -9.55 0.53
N ALA A 29 5.80 -9.03 1.01
CA ALA A 29 7.05 -9.79 1.09
C ALA A 29 6.90 -10.99 2.03
N THR A 30 6.24 -10.80 3.18
CA THR A 30 5.98 -11.88 4.13
C THR A 30 4.99 -12.90 3.56
N GLY A 31 3.92 -12.49 2.88
CA GLY A 31 2.95 -13.42 2.28
C GLY A 31 3.59 -14.32 1.21
N LEU A 32 4.43 -13.75 0.34
CA LEU A 32 5.21 -14.54 -0.62
C LEU A 32 6.26 -15.43 0.04
N GLY A 33 6.92 -14.93 1.08
CA GLY A 33 7.92 -15.68 1.84
C GLY A 33 7.31 -16.88 2.54
N VAL A 34 6.14 -16.73 3.17
CA VAL A 34 5.43 -17.80 3.86
C VAL A 34 5.13 -18.96 2.90
N GLU A 35 4.56 -18.67 1.73
CA GLU A 35 4.29 -19.72 0.73
C GLU A 35 5.57 -20.44 0.29
N ARG A 36 6.64 -19.69 0.02
CA ARG A 36 7.89 -20.24 -0.54
C ARG A 36 8.74 -21.00 0.46
N PHE A 37 8.81 -20.55 1.72
CA PHE A 37 9.69 -21.13 2.73
C PHE A 37 9.00 -22.21 3.56
N LEU A 38 7.69 -22.10 3.78
CA LEU A 38 6.95 -23.04 4.62
C LEU A 38 6.22 -24.10 3.79
N GLY A 39 6.08 -23.93 2.48
CA GLY A 39 5.45 -24.93 1.60
C GLY A 39 6.09 -26.31 1.77
N GLY A 40 5.27 -27.30 2.13
CA GLY A 40 5.72 -28.67 2.44
C GLY A 40 6.12 -28.93 3.90
N VAL A 41 6.17 -27.90 4.76
CA VAL A 41 6.41 -28.04 6.22
C VAL A 41 5.10 -28.04 7.02
N ILE A 42 4.17 -27.16 6.65
CA ILE A 42 2.82 -27.03 7.24
C ILE A 42 1.81 -27.49 6.18
N PRO A 43 0.63 -28.04 6.56
CA PRO A 43 -0.42 -28.37 5.61
C PRO A 43 -0.70 -27.23 4.61
N ASP A 44 -0.63 -27.57 3.32
CA ASP A 44 -0.84 -26.65 2.19
C ASP A 44 -2.06 -25.71 2.32
N PRO A 45 -3.26 -26.16 2.77
CA PRO A 45 -4.40 -25.24 2.88
C PRO A 45 -4.19 -24.15 3.94
N VAL A 46 -3.40 -24.42 4.99
CA VAL A 46 -3.15 -23.46 6.07
C VAL A 46 -2.17 -22.39 5.62
N ILE A 47 -1.06 -22.77 5.00
CA ILE A 47 -0.09 -21.81 4.47
C ILE A 47 -0.74 -20.94 3.41
N ARG A 48 -1.46 -21.55 2.47
CA ARG A 48 -2.12 -20.83 1.38
C ARG A 48 -3.13 -19.80 1.93
N ALA A 49 -3.87 -20.14 2.99
CA ALA A 49 -4.76 -19.20 3.66
C ALA A 49 -4.01 -18.03 4.33
N ILE A 50 -2.87 -18.29 4.98
CA ILE A 50 -2.03 -17.24 5.60
C ILE A 50 -1.44 -16.33 4.52
N SER A 51 -0.83 -16.91 3.49
CA SER A 51 -0.27 -16.17 2.35
C SER A 51 -1.33 -15.29 1.68
N MET A 52 -2.51 -15.83 1.40
CA MET A 52 -3.63 -15.07 0.84
C MET A 52 -4.07 -13.91 1.73
N SER A 53 -4.20 -14.15 3.05
CA SER A 53 -4.61 -13.13 4.00
C SER A 53 -3.63 -11.95 4.03
N LEU A 54 -2.32 -12.25 4.02
CA LEU A 54 -1.27 -11.23 3.98
C LEU A 54 -1.25 -10.46 2.65
N LEU A 55 -1.43 -11.15 1.53
CA LEU A 55 -1.48 -10.50 0.20
C LEU A 55 -2.71 -9.61 0.05
N LEU A 56 -3.88 -10.05 0.54
CA LEU A 56 -5.10 -9.23 0.57
C LEU A 56 -4.92 -8.01 1.48
N PHE A 57 -4.30 -8.18 2.65
CA PHE A 57 -3.99 -7.07 3.55
C PHE A 57 -3.03 -6.05 2.92
N SER A 58 -2.09 -6.52 2.09
CA SER A 58 -1.19 -5.66 1.31
C SER A 58 -1.97 -4.79 0.32
N VAL A 59 -2.88 -5.39 -0.46
CA VAL A 59 -3.77 -4.67 -1.39
C VAL A 59 -4.59 -3.61 -0.65
N LEU A 60 -5.22 -3.97 0.47
CA LEU A 60 -5.98 -3.02 1.28
C LEU A 60 -5.13 -1.86 1.77
N SER A 61 -3.90 -2.13 2.23
CA SER A 61 -2.98 -1.09 2.68
C SER A 61 -2.64 -0.10 1.57
N PHE A 62 -2.39 -0.57 0.34
CA PHE A 62 -2.11 0.31 -0.80
C PHE A 62 -3.34 1.13 -1.22
N ILE A 63 -4.53 0.52 -1.23
CA ILE A 63 -5.79 1.22 -1.55
C ILE A 63 -6.07 2.31 -0.52
N LEU A 64 -6.01 1.99 0.78
CA LEU A 64 -6.26 2.94 1.86
C LEU A 64 -5.24 4.09 1.85
N GLY A 65 -3.96 3.78 1.59
CA GLY A 65 -2.92 4.79 1.40
C GLY A 65 -3.25 5.76 0.26
N ALA A 66 -3.61 5.22 -0.91
CA ALA A 66 -3.97 6.03 -2.09
C ALA A 66 -5.23 6.88 -1.85
N GLN A 67 -6.30 6.29 -1.29
CA GLN A 67 -7.54 7.01 -0.99
C GLN A 67 -7.30 8.14 0.01
N ARG A 68 -6.53 7.90 1.06
CA ARG A 68 -6.19 8.92 2.07
C ARG A 68 -5.39 10.06 1.42
N TYR A 69 -4.42 9.73 0.58
CA TYR A 69 -3.59 10.73 -0.10
C TYR A 69 -4.43 11.60 -1.05
N VAL A 70 -5.31 11.00 -1.86
CA VAL A 70 -6.19 11.71 -2.79
C VAL A 70 -7.23 12.56 -2.04
N HIS A 71 -7.85 12.04 -0.99
CA HIS A 71 -8.85 12.80 -0.22
C HIS A 71 -8.20 14.06 0.41
N VAL A 72 -7.06 13.92 1.07
CA VAL A 72 -6.35 15.06 1.68
C VAL A 72 -5.78 15.98 0.61
N GLY A 73 -5.23 15.44 -0.48
CA GLY A 73 -4.72 16.20 -1.62
C GLY A 73 -5.81 17.02 -2.33
N ALA A 74 -7.02 16.50 -2.47
CA ALA A 74 -8.16 17.22 -3.05
C ALA A 74 -8.62 18.41 -2.18
N ILE A 75 -8.47 18.31 -0.86
CA ILE A 75 -8.79 19.39 0.08
C ILE A 75 -7.71 20.49 0.03
N VAL A 76 -6.43 20.12 -0.04
CA VAL A 76 -5.29 21.06 0.02
C VAL A 76 -4.94 21.67 -1.35
N SER A 77 -5.21 20.97 -2.46
CA SER A 77 -4.92 21.43 -3.83
C SER A 77 -5.62 22.75 -4.22
N LYS A 78 -6.57 23.24 -3.43
CA LYS A 78 -7.19 24.54 -3.67
C LYS A 78 -6.24 25.72 -3.44
N ASN A 79 -5.16 25.56 -2.66
CA ASN A 79 -4.32 26.68 -2.22
C ASN A 79 -2.79 26.50 -2.36
N THR A 80 -2.24 25.31 -2.65
CA THR A 80 -0.77 25.15 -2.65
C THR A 80 -0.26 24.03 -3.57
N LYS A 81 0.78 24.32 -4.37
CA LYS A 81 1.50 23.36 -5.23
C LYS A 81 2.61 22.59 -4.49
N ALA A 82 2.56 22.52 -3.16
CA ALA A 82 3.57 21.82 -2.37
C ALA A 82 3.09 20.39 -2.09
N GLY A 83 3.79 19.39 -2.62
CA GLY A 83 3.51 17.96 -2.43
C GLY A 83 3.81 17.12 -3.69
N ALA A 84 4.07 15.83 -3.52
CA ALA A 84 4.25 14.91 -4.66
C ALA A 84 3.04 14.93 -5.62
N PRO A 85 3.25 14.77 -6.94
CA PRO A 85 2.14 14.80 -7.90
C PRO A 85 1.20 13.61 -7.65
N ILE A 86 -0.08 13.90 -7.39
CA ILE A 86 -1.14 12.89 -7.16
C ILE A 86 -1.12 11.76 -8.22
N PRO A 87 -0.90 12.03 -9.54
CA PRO A 87 -0.81 10.97 -10.54
C PRO A 87 0.29 9.95 -10.27
N LEU A 88 1.45 10.38 -9.75
CA LEU A 88 2.58 9.49 -9.45
C LEU A 88 2.27 8.57 -8.28
N ILE A 89 1.63 9.11 -7.23
CA ILE A 89 1.20 8.34 -6.05
C ILE A 89 0.16 7.29 -6.44
N LEU A 90 -0.81 7.67 -7.27
CA LEU A 90 -1.80 6.74 -7.81
C LEU A 90 -1.16 5.66 -8.69
N LEU A 91 -0.26 6.05 -9.60
CA LEU A 91 0.46 5.10 -10.46
C LEU A 91 1.24 4.08 -9.64
N LEU A 92 2.00 4.51 -8.62
CA LEU A 92 2.75 3.63 -7.73
C LEU A 92 1.81 2.70 -6.94
N SER A 93 0.71 3.22 -6.41
CA SER A 93 -0.26 2.42 -5.66
C SER A 93 -0.93 1.37 -6.55
N ILE A 94 -1.32 1.74 -7.77
CA ILE A 94 -1.90 0.81 -8.76
C ILE A 94 -0.89 -0.27 -9.14
N LEU A 95 0.37 0.10 -9.40
CA LEU A 95 1.44 -0.85 -9.70
C LEU A 95 1.62 -1.85 -8.56
N LEU A 96 1.65 -1.38 -7.31
CA LEU A 96 1.79 -2.24 -6.13
C LEU A 96 0.58 -3.17 -5.94
N VAL A 97 -0.64 -2.69 -6.18
CA VAL A 97 -1.85 -3.52 -6.17
C VAL A 97 -1.77 -4.59 -7.27
N LEU A 98 -1.34 -4.24 -8.48
CA LEU A 98 -1.16 -5.21 -9.57
C LEU A 98 -0.15 -6.29 -9.20
N VAL A 99 1.00 -5.93 -8.62
CA VAL A 99 2.01 -6.89 -8.15
C VAL A 99 1.43 -7.81 -7.07
N ALA A 100 0.66 -7.25 -6.12
CA ALA A 100 0.01 -8.04 -5.08
C ALA A 100 -1.04 -9.01 -5.65
N LEU A 101 -1.83 -8.59 -6.64
CA LEU A 101 -2.79 -9.46 -7.33
C LEU A 101 -2.11 -10.56 -8.12
N LEU A 102 -1.03 -10.25 -8.83
CA LEU A 102 -0.21 -11.25 -9.52
C LEU A 102 0.39 -12.27 -8.55
N ALA A 103 0.81 -11.82 -7.37
CA ALA A 103 1.25 -12.71 -6.29
C ALA A 103 0.13 -13.64 -5.81
N VAL A 104 -1.10 -13.14 -5.64
CA VAL A 104 -2.26 -13.98 -5.28
C VAL A 104 -2.52 -15.04 -6.33
N ILE A 105 -2.50 -14.65 -7.62
CA ILE A 105 -2.67 -15.59 -8.74
C ILE A 105 -1.55 -16.63 -8.75
N GLY A 106 -0.29 -16.21 -8.56
CA GLY A 106 0.87 -17.10 -8.56
C GLY A 106 0.93 -18.06 -7.36
N VAL A 107 0.29 -17.73 -6.24
CA VAL A 107 0.11 -18.65 -5.10
C VAL A 107 -1.01 -19.67 -5.38
N TRP A 108 -1.99 -19.29 -6.19
CA TRP A 108 -3.14 -20.12 -6.51
C TRP A 108 -2.87 -21.12 -7.64
N LEU A 109 -2.04 -20.73 -8.62
CA LEU A 109 -1.59 -21.55 -9.75
C LEU A 109 -0.56 -22.60 -9.32
#